data_AF-A0A183EBA0-F1
#
_entry.id   AF-A0A183EBA0-F1
#
_cell.length_a   1.000
_cell.length_b   1.000
_cell.length_c   1.000
_cell.angle_alpha   90.00
_cell.angle_beta   90.00
_cell.angle_gamma   90.00
#
_symmetry.space_group_name_H-M   'P 1'
#
loop_
_entity.id
_entity.type
_entity.pdbx_description
1 polymer ?
#
loop_
_entity_poly.entity_id
_entity_poly.type
_entity_poly.pdbx_seq_one_letter_code
_entity_poly.pdbx_strand_id
1 'polypeptide(L)'
;MIRHLRWIIYGEHVKLEFIKQLSTVLSTPSYASFVRQAAGLQLKNVLVAKEEATKTQYLKRWLALPVDVREFVKQNVVQTLGTEQFRPSVAAQCVAAIACAEIPEELWPNIIDHLKNNVISSNNEVLRESSLEALGYICQDISGTKLESQANLILTAIVHGLRKDEPSNHIRLAAANAMMNSLEFTKENFNREVCSWFFFQW
;
A
#
# COMPACT_ATOMS: atom_id res chain seq x y z
N MET A 1 -38.25 -14.87 -9.25
CA MET A 1 -37.06 -14.23 -9.86
C MET A 1 -36.70 -12.88 -9.20
N ILE A 2 -37.62 -11.92 -9.10
CA ILE A 2 -37.35 -10.55 -8.57
C ILE A 2 -36.91 -10.53 -7.09
N ARG A 3 -37.48 -11.38 -6.23
CA ARG A 3 -37.08 -11.46 -4.81
C ARG A 3 -35.65 -11.99 -4.62
N HIS A 4 -35.21 -12.94 -5.45
CA HIS A 4 -33.88 -13.52 -5.34
C HIS A 4 -32.79 -12.54 -5.79
N LEU A 5 -33.06 -11.75 -6.83
CA LEU A 5 -32.23 -10.61 -7.23
C LEU A 5 -32.17 -9.54 -6.13
N ARG A 6 -33.29 -9.24 -5.47
CA ARG A 6 -33.33 -8.25 -4.38
C ARG A 6 -32.50 -8.67 -3.16
N TRP A 7 -32.46 -9.97 -2.81
CA TRP A 7 -31.60 -10.51 -1.74
C TRP A 7 -30.11 -10.52 -2.10
N ILE A 8 -29.77 -10.82 -3.36
CA ILE A 8 -28.39 -10.74 -3.85
C ILE A 8 -27.91 -9.29 -3.84
N ILE A 9 -28.72 -8.36 -4.37
CA ILE A 9 -28.44 -6.92 -4.37
C ILE A 9 -28.32 -6.38 -2.94
N TYR A 10 -29.21 -6.78 -2.01
CA TYR A 10 -29.10 -6.39 -0.61
C TYR A 10 -27.82 -6.93 0.04
N GLY A 11 -27.48 -8.21 -0.19
CA GLY A 11 -26.26 -8.81 0.32
C GLY A 11 -24.99 -8.17 -0.22
N GLU A 12 -25.03 -7.66 -1.46
CA GLU A 12 -23.93 -6.95 -2.10
C GLU A 12 -23.81 -5.51 -1.57
N HIS A 13 -24.92 -4.78 -1.44
CA HIS A 13 -24.94 -3.46 -0.79
C HIS A 13 -24.43 -3.49 0.65
N VAL A 14 -24.82 -4.48 1.45
CA VAL A 14 -24.34 -4.65 2.83
C VAL A 14 -22.83 -4.89 2.86
N LYS A 15 -22.28 -5.63 1.88
CA LYS A 15 -20.83 -5.83 1.76
C LYS A 15 -20.09 -4.54 1.38
N LEU A 16 -20.64 -3.74 0.47
CA LEU A 16 -20.06 -2.46 0.06
C LEU A 16 -20.02 -1.46 1.22
N GLU A 17 -21.14 -1.34 1.94
CA GLU A 17 -21.24 -0.46 3.10
C GLU A 17 -20.30 -0.91 4.22
N PHE A 18 -20.21 -2.23 4.45
CA PHE A 18 -19.27 -2.79 5.43
C PHE A 18 -17.82 -2.41 5.13
N ILE A 19 -17.37 -2.52 3.87
CA ILE A 19 -16.02 -2.12 3.45
C ILE A 19 -15.79 -0.62 3.68
N LYS A 20 -16.77 0.23 3.31
CA LYS A 20 -16.69 1.68 3.53
C LYS A 20 -16.54 2.00 5.03
N GLN A 21 -17.39 1.43 5.87
CA GLN A 21 -17.37 1.65 7.32
C GLN A 21 -16.06 1.20 7.97
N LEU A 22 -15.51 0.04 7.57
CA LEU A 22 -14.20 -0.41 8.05
C LEU A 22 -13.09 0.60 7.71
N SER A 23 -13.09 1.12 6.49
CA SER A 23 -12.11 2.13 6.06
C SER A 23 -12.25 3.44 6.85
N THR A 24 -13.48 3.87 7.15
CA THR A 24 -13.74 5.07 7.97
C THR A 24 -13.29 4.90 9.41
N VAL A 25 -13.56 3.74 10.02
CA VAL A 25 -13.10 3.44 11.38
C VAL A 25 -11.57 3.42 11.45
N LEU A 26 -10.91 2.86 10.43
CA LEU A 26 -9.46 2.84 10.33
C LEU A 26 -8.84 4.25 10.23
N SER A 27 -9.42 5.12 9.39
CA SER A 27 -8.92 6.47 9.13
C SER A 27 -9.23 7.49 10.23
N THR A 28 -10.22 7.22 11.08
CA THR A 28 -10.67 8.14 12.12
C THR A 28 -9.78 8.04 13.37
N PRO A 29 -8.97 9.06 13.72
CA PRO A 29 -8.02 8.98 14.83
C PRO A 29 -8.69 9.01 16.22
N SER A 30 -9.97 9.41 16.31
CA SER A 30 -10.70 9.48 17.58
C SER A 30 -11.11 8.11 18.12
N TYR A 31 -11.09 7.05 17.31
CA TYR A 31 -11.31 5.69 17.80
C TYR A 31 -10.07 5.12 18.49
N ALA A 32 -10.29 4.22 19.44
CA ALA A 32 -9.21 3.54 20.13
C ALA A 32 -8.32 2.73 19.16
N SER A 33 -7.02 2.71 19.42
CA SER A 33 -6.02 2.09 18.54
C SER A 33 -6.33 0.63 18.21
N PHE A 34 -6.82 -0.16 19.18
CA PHE A 34 -7.19 -1.57 18.96
C PHE A 34 -8.40 -1.72 18.02
N VAL A 35 -9.35 -0.77 18.06
CA VAL A 35 -10.53 -0.76 17.17
C VAL A 35 -10.09 -0.46 15.74
N ARG A 36 -9.21 0.52 15.58
CA ARG A 36 -8.62 0.87 14.28
C ARG A 36 -7.83 -0.30 13.70
N GLN A 37 -7.01 -0.96 14.51
CA GLN A 37 -6.26 -2.15 14.11
C GLN A 37 -7.18 -3.31 13.70
N ALA A 38 -8.23 -3.59 14.48
CA ALA A 38 -9.20 -4.64 14.15
C ALA A 38 -9.94 -4.32 12.84
N ALA A 39 -10.35 -3.07 12.64
CA ALA A 39 -11.02 -2.62 11.42
C ALA A 39 -10.10 -2.76 10.20
N GLY A 40 -8.82 -2.36 10.32
CA GLY A 40 -7.84 -2.51 9.26
C GLY A 40 -7.51 -3.97 8.94
N LEU A 41 -7.38 -4.84 9.95
CA LEU A 41 -7.16 -6.27 9.73
C LEU A 41 -8.37 -6.90 9.02
N GLN A 42 -9.58 -6.51 9.40
CA GLN A 42 -10.78 -6.97 8.73
C GLN A 42 -10.86 -6.47 7.29
N LEU A 43 -10.49 -5.20 7.05
CA LEU A 43 -10.40 -4.64 5.71
C LEU A 43 -9.37 -5.40 4.86
N LYS A 44 -8.17 -5.64 5.40
CA LYS A 44 -7.14 -6.47 4.75
C LYS A 44 -7.67 -7.86 4.40
N ASN A 45 -8.38 -8.54 5.31
CA ASN A 45 -8.93 -9.87 5.04
C ASN A 45 -9.99 -9.86 3.92
N VAL A 46 -10.63 -8.72 3.66
CA VAL A 46 -11.53 -8.56 2.51
C VAL A 46 -10.75 -8.31 1.22
N LEU A 47 -9.58 -7.67 1.29
CA LEU A 47 -8.72 -7.30 0.16
C LEU A 47 -7.76 -8.41 -0.27
N VAL A 48 -7.21 -9.16 0.69
CA VAL A 48 -6.13 -10.13 0.50
C VAL A 48 -6.60 -11.52 0.86
N ALA A 49 -6.33 -12.47 -0.03
CA ALA A 49 -6.47 -13.88 0.24
C ALA A 49 -5.17 -14.43 0.85
N LYS A 50 -5.27 -15.31 1.86
CA LYS A 50 -4.10 -15.99 2.44
C LYS A 50 -3.43 -16.97 1.45
N GLU A 51 -4.18 -17.47 0.47
CA GLU A 51 -3.70 -18.48 -0.47
C GLU A 51 -3.56 -17.90 -1.87
N GLU A 52 -2.42 -18.18 -2.52
CA GLU A 52 -2.10 -17.70 -3.86
C GLU A 52 -3.11 -18.16 -4.91
N ALA A 53 -3.66 -19.38 -4.76
CA ALA A 53 -4.75 -19.91 -5.59
C ALA A 53 -6.01 -19.03 -5.58
N THR A 54 -6.25 -18.32 -4.46
CA THR A 54 -7.39 -17.43 -4.30
C THR A 54 -7.05 -15.95 -4.51
N LYS A 55 -5.75 -15.58 -4.56
CA LYS A 55 -5.30 -14.18 -4.76
C LYS A 55 -5.97 -13.55 -5.98
N THR A 56 -5.94 -14.21 -7.13
CA THR A 56 -6.57 -13.74 -8.37
C THR A 56 -8.08 -13.49 -8.23
N GLN A 57 -8.79 -14.31 -7.46
CA GLN A 57 -10.22 -14.14 -7.24
C GLN A 57 -10.52 -12.90 -6.39
N TYR A 58 -9.69 -12.62 -5.39
CA TYR A 58 -9.83 -11.43 -4.54
C TYR A 58 -9.50 -10.14 -5.31
N LEU A 59 -8.46 -10.17 -6.16
CA LEU A 59 -8.15 -9.05 -7.05
C LEU A 59 -9.33 -8.74 -7.99
N LYS A 60 -9.89 -9.77 -8.64
CA LYS A 60 -11.09 -9.61 -9.48
C LYS A 60 -12.29 -9.09 -8.72
N ARG A 61 -12.50 -9.56 -7.48
CA ARG A 61 -13.59 -9.09 -6.61
C ARG A 61 -13.40 -7.62 -6.23
N TRP A 62 -12.18 -7.19 -5.93
CA TRP A 62 -11.87 -5.78 -5.69
C TRP A 62 -12.16 -4.95 -6.94
N LEU A 63 -11.64 -5.34 -8.10
CA LEU A 63 -11.84 -4.62 -9.36
C LEU A 63 -13.31 -4.56 -9.80
N ALA A 64 -14.12 -5.54 -9.41
CA ALA A 64 -15.57 -5.55 -9.64
C ALA A 64 -16.33 -4.57 -8.73
N LEU A 65 -15.71 -4.00 -7.70
CA LEU A 65 -16.36 -3.01 -6.84
C LEU A 65 -16.58 -1.70 -7.61
N PRO A 66 -17.70 -1.00 -7.34
CA PRO A 66 -17.94 0.34 -7.86
C PRO A 66 -16.77 1.29 -7.61
N VAL A 67 -16.46 2.13 -8.60
CA VAL A 67 -15.31 3.05 -8.56
C VAL A 67 -15.41 4.00 -7.36
N ASP A 68 -16.61 4.49 -7.01
CA ASP A 68 -16.82 5.37 -5.85
C ASP A 68 -16.42 4.70 -4.53
N VAL A 69 -16.70 3.40 -4.38
CA VAL A 69 -16.33 2.61 -3.19
C VAL A 69 -14.82 2.47 -3.13
N ARG A 70 -14.17 2.14 -4.26
CA ARG A 70 -12.72 1.97 -4.32
C ARG A 70 -11.99 3.26 -4.02
N GLU A 71 -12.39 4.38 -4.63
CA GLU A 71 -11.80 5.69 -4.37
C GLU A 71 -11.95 6.10 -2.90
N PHE A 72 -13.13 5.91 -2.30
CA PHE A 72 -13.36 6.23 -0.89
C PHE A 72 -12.45 5.43 0.04
N VAL A 73 -12.32 4.12 -0.19
CA VAL A 73 -11.45 3.25 0.61
C VAL A 73 -9.98 3.62 0.41
N LYS A 74 -9.55 3.90 -0.84
CA LYS A 74 -8.18 4.33 -1.15
C LYS A 74 -7.82 5.60 -0.38
N GLN A 75 -8.69 6.61 -0.42
CA GLN A 75 -8.48 7.87 0.30
C GLN A 75 -8.33 7.64 1.80
N ASN A 76 -9.24 6.86 2.40
CA ASN A 76 -9.19 6.58 3.84
C ASN A 76 -7.93 5.82 4.25
N VAL A 77 -7.55 4.79 3.50
CA VAL A 77 -6.37 3.98 3.81
C VAL A 77 -5.09 4.81 3.66
N VAL A 78 -4.96 5.62 2.62
CA VAL A 78 -3.79 6.51 2.44
C VAL A 78 -3.72 7.58 3.53
N GLN A 79 -4.85 8.20 3.87
CA GLN A 79 -4.93 9.18 4.96
C GLN A 79 -4.58 8.58 6.34
N THR A 80 -4.73 7.27 6.50
CA THR A 80 -4.39 6.56 7.73
C THR A 80 -2.87 6.47 7.93
N LEU A 81 -2.07 6.46 6.85
CA LEU A 81 -0.61 6.41 6.95
C LEU A 81 -0.12 7.56 7.84
N GLY A 82 0.79 7.26 8.77
CA GLY A 82 1.32 8.25 9.71
C GLY A 82 0.42 8.62 10.90
N THR A 83 -0.80 8.10 10.99
CA THR A 83 -1.72 8.30 12.13
C THR A 83 -1.80 7.08 13.06
N GLU A 84 -1.21 5.97 12.65
CA GLU A 84 -1.17 4.72 13.41
C GLU A 84 0.05 4.70 14.33
N GLN A 85 -0.16 4.42 15.62
CA GLN A 85 0.92 4.26 16.59
C GLN A 85 1.39 2.80 16.74
N PHE A 86 0.68 1.84 16.15
CA PHE A 86 1.06 0.44 16.19
C PHE A 86 1.99 0.09 15.02
N ARG A 87 2.80 -0.95 15.23
CA ARG A 87 3.74 -1.51 14.26
C ARG A 87 3.58 -3.03 14.20
N PRO A 88 3.60 -3.65 13.00
CA PRO A 88 3.66 -3.02 11.67
C PRO A 88 2.35 -2.27 11.31
N SER A 89 2.42 -1.30 10.40
CA SER A 89 1.24 -0.55 9.95
C SER A 89 0.26 -1.47 9.22
N VAL A 90 -1.02 -1.38 9.57
CA VAL A 90 -2.09 -2.12 8.89
C VAL A 90 -2.58 -1.34 7.69
N ALA A 91 -2.56 0.00 7.75
CA ALA A 91 -2.79 0.84 6.59
C ALA A 91 -1.78 0.54 5.46
N ALA A 92 -0.49 0.41 5.76
CA ALA A 92 0.53 0.06 4.79
C ALA A 92 0.24 -1.27 4.05
N GLN A 93 -0.21 -2.29 4.80
CA GLN A 93 -0.62 -3.58 4.23
C GLN A 93 -1.87 -3.45 3.34
N CYS A 94 -2.84 -2.61 3.73
CA CYS A 94 -4.03 -2.35 2.92
C CYS A 94 -3.69 -1.58 1.63
N VAL A 95 -2.79 -0.59 1.70
CA VAL A 95 -2.29 0.11 0.50
C VAL A 95 -1.65 -0.88 -0.46
N ALA A 96 -0.73 -1.72 0.04
CA ALA A 96 -0.05 -2.70 -0.80
C ALA A 96 -1.03 -3.68 -1.45
N ALA A 97 -2.00 -4.18 -0.70
CA ALA A 97 -3.05 -5.06 -1.21
C ALA A 97 -3.84 -4.45 -2.36
N ILE A 98 -4.28 -3.19 -2.21
CA ILE A 98 -5.05 -2.48 -3.25
C ILE A 98 -4.15 -2.16 -4.44
N ALA A 99 -2.91 -1.73 -4.19
CA ALA A 99 -1.93 -1.46 -5.23
C ALA A 99 -1.62 -2.70 -6.08
N CYS A 100 -1.57 -3.90 -5.48
CA CYS A 100 -1.42 -5.15 -6.22
C CYS A 100 -2.57 -5.44 -7.20
N ALA A 101 -3.78 -4.97 -6.90
CA ALA A 101 -4.93 -5.10 -7.79
C ALA A 101 -4.96 -4.01 -8.86
N GLU A 102 -4.62 -2.77 -8.50
CA GLU A 102 -4.86 -1.60 -9.33
C GLU A 102 -3.67 -1.14 -10.17
N ILE A 103 -2.43 -1.38 -9.74
CA ILE A 103 -1.24 -1.02 -10.53
C ILE A 103 -1.17 -1.81 -11.85
N PRO A 104 -1.38 -3.15 -11.87
CA PRO A 104 -1.33 -3.90 -13.14
C PRO A 104 -2.39 -3.49 -14.16
N GLU A 105 -3.50 -2.90 -13.69
CA GLU A 105 -4.64 -2.41 -14.48
C GLU A 105 -4.59 -0.89 -14.70
N GLU A 106 -3.52 -0.20 -14.27
CA GLU A 106 -3.32 1.25 -14.40
C GLU A 106 -4.40 2.12 -13.72
N LEU A 107 -5.10 1.59 -12.71
CA LEU A 107 -6.19 2.26 -12.01
C LEU A 107 -5.73 3.13 -10.83
N TRP A 108 -4.46 3.00 -10.41
CA TRP A 108 -3.89 3.81 -9.34
C TRP A 108 -2.45 4.29 -9.64
N PRO A 109 -2.23 5.08 -10.70
CA PRO A 109 -0.88 5.45 -11.14
C PRO A 109 -0.12 6.33 -10.14
N ASN A 110 -0.82 7.12 -9.34
CA ASN A 110 -0.23 8.16 -8.49
C ASN A 110 0.25 7.64 -7.12
N ILE A 111 -0.02 6.38 -6.75
CA ILE A 111 0.27 5.88 -5.40
C ILE A 111 1.76 5.87 -5.09
N ILE A 112 2.60 5.42 -6.03
CA ILE A 112 4.05 5.35 -5.81
C ILE A 112 4.66 6.75 -5.66
N ASP A 113 4.24 7.71 -6.48
CA ASP A 113 4.70 9.08 -6.35
C ASP A 113 4.26 9.71 -5.02
N HIS A 114 3.03 9.45 -4.60
CA HIS A 114 2.50 9.89 -3.32
C HIS A 114 3.29 9.31 -2.13
N LEU A 115 3.55 7.99 -2.13
CA LEU A 115 4.36 7.34 -1.09
C LEU A 115 5.79 7.88 -1.07
N LYS A 116 6.41 8.07 -2.25
CA LYS A 116 7.73 8.69 -2.36
C LYS A 116 7.76 10.09 -1.75
N ASN A 117 6.78 10.94 -2.09
CA ASN A 117 6.69 12.30 -1.54
C ASN A 117 6.48 12.27 -0.02
N ASN A 118 5.70 11.33 0.51
CA ASN A 118 5.54 11.15 1.95
C ASN A 118 6.85 10.79 2.66
N VAL A 119 7.75 10.05 2.01
CA VAL A 119 9.06 9.68 2.59
C VAL A 119 10.06 10.84 2.56
N ILE A 120 10.06 11.62 1.47
CA ILE A 120 11.04 12.69 1.24
C ILE A 120 10.64 14.00 1.90
N SER A 121 9.37 14.39 1.83
CA SER A 121 8.89 15.73 2.19
C SER A 121 8.25 15.82 3.57
N SER A 122 7.92 14.70 4.21
CA SER A 122 7.29 14.68 5.53
C SER A 122 8.31 14.85 6.65
N ASN A 123 7.94 15.57 7.70
CA ASN A 123 8.65 15.58 8.99
C ASN A 123 8.07 14.57 9.99
N ASN A 124 6.95 13.92 9.67
CA ASN A 124 6.33 12.91 10.52
C ASN A 124 7.01 11.56 10.29
N GLU A 125 7.79 11.12 11.28
CA GLU A 125 8.51 9.84 11.27
C GLU A 125 7.58 8.64 10.99
N VAL A 126 6.40 8.61 11.62
CA VAL A 126 5.41 7.55 11.47
C VAL A 126 4.89 7.48 10.02
N LEU A 127 4.70 8.64 9.39
CA LEU A 127 4.24 8.70 8.00
C LEU A 127 5.32 8.18 7.04
N ARG A 128 6.58 8.56 7.27
CA ARG A 128 7.72 8.11 6.46
C ARG A 128 7.93 6.60 6.59
N GLU A 129 7.90 6.09 7.82
CA GLU A 129 8.04 4.67 8.12
C GLU A 129 6.92 3.85 7.47
N SER A 130 5.65 4.19 7.74
CA SER A 130 4.51 3.45 7.16
C SER A 130 4.45 3.55 5.63
N SER A 131 4.93 4.65 5.02
CA SER A 131 5.04 4.77 3.57
C SER A 131 6.13 3.86 3.00
N LEU A 132 7.27 3.73 3.68
CA LEU A 132 8.33 2.79 3.31
C LEU A 132 7.90 1.33 3.48
N GLU A 133 7.16 1.01 4.55
CA GLU A 133 6.56 -0.32 4.73
C GLU A 133 5.61 -0.64 3.56
N ALA A 134 4.76 0.31 3.17
CA ALA A 134 3.84 0.14 2.05
C ALA A 134 4.60 -0.10 0.73
N LEU A 135 5.64 0.69 0.45
CA LEU A 135 6.51 0.48 -0.72
C LEU A 135 7.17 -0.90 -0.69
N GLY A 136 7.67 -1.33 0.48
CA GLY A 136 8.30 -2.64 0.64
C GLY A 136 7.35 -3.80 0.38
N TYR A 137 6.10 -3.71 0.85
CA TYR A 137 5.07 -4.72 0.57
C TYR A 137 4.64 -4.72 -0.91
N ILE A 138 4.52 -3.54 -1.54
CA ILE A 138 4.23 -3.44 -2.98
C ILE A 138 5.34 -4.13 -3.80
N CYS A 139 6.60 -3.88 -3.46
CA CYS A 139 7.74 -4.49 -4.13
C CYS A 139 7.77 -6.02 -3.98
N GLN A 140 7.27 -6.53 -2.84
CA GLN A 140 7.20 -7.95 -2.58
C GLN A 140 6.07 -8.64 -3.36
N ASP A 141 4.91 -8.00 -3.47
CA ASP A 141 3.68 -8.64 -3.96
C ASP A 141 3.40 -8.44 -5.45
N ILE A 142 4.05 -7.45 -6.09
CA ILE A 142 3.91 -7.13 -7.52
C ILE A 142 5.14 -7.58 -8.30
N SER A 143 4.93 -8.23 -9.45
CA SER A 143 6.03 -8.60 -10.35
C SER A 143 6.83 -7.39 -10.81
N GLY A 144 8.15 -7.53 -10.74
CA GLY A 144 9.10 -6.50 -11.13
C GLY A 144 8.85 -5.80 -12.47
N THR A 145 8.43 -6.57 -13.48
CA THR A 145 8.12 -6.07 -14.83
C THR A 145 7.04 -4.99 -14.85
N LYS A 146 6.10 -5.02 -13.90
CA LYS A 146 5.02 -4.03 -13.77
C LYS A 146 5.45 -2.77 -13.04
N LEU A 147 6.56 -2.82 -12.31
CA LEU A 147 7.10 -1.71 -11.54
C LEU A 147 8.29 -1.02 -12.23
N GLU A 148 8.79 -1.53 -13.37
CA GLU A 148 9.95 -0.98 -14.07
C GLU A 148 9.85 0.52 -14.35
N SER A 149 8.68 1.00 -14.79
CA SER A 149 8.45 2.42 -15.09
C SER A 149 8.46 3.31 -13.84
N GLN A 150 8.16 2.75 -12.66
CA GLN A 150 8.13 3.46 -11.38
C GLN A 150 9.33 3.12 -10.48
N ALA A 151 10.22 2.24 -10.92
CA ALA A 151 11.34 1.74 -10.14
C ALA A 151 12.25 2.86 -9.62
N ASN A 152 12.50 3.89 -10.44
CA ASN A 152 13.30 5.05 -10.02
C ASN A 152 12.66 5.83 -8.86
N LEU A 153 11.33 5.97 -8.85
CA LEU A 153 10.61 6.65 -7.77
C LEU A 153 10.69 5.84 -6.48
N ILE A 154 10.51 4.52 -6.58
CA ILE A 154 10.62 3.59 -5.45
C ILE A 154 12.03 3.63 -4.86
N LEU A 155 13.06 3.47 -5.71
CA LEU A 155 14.46 3.52 -5.30
C LEU A 155 14.83 4.85 -4.64
N THR A 156 14.37 5.98 -5.20
CA THR A 156 14.63 7.30 -4.62
C THR A 156 14.08 7.40 -3.19
N ALA A 157 12.87 6.91 -2.95
CA ALA A 157 12.28 6.89 -1.62
C ALA A 157 13.05 5.99 -0.65
N ILE A 158 13.41 4.77 -1.09
CA ILE A 158 14.13 3.79 -0.28
C ILE A 158 15.53 4.31 0.09
N VAL A 159 16.29 4.81 -0.89
CA VAL A 159 17.63 5.37 -0.66
C VAL A 159 17.55 6.57 0.29
N HIS A 160 16.52 7.42 0.16
CA HIS A 160 16.30 8.53 1.09
C HIS A 160 16.09 8.05 2.54
N GLY A 161 15.41 6.92 2.75
CA GLY A 161 15.24 6.30 4.07
C GLY A 161 16.49 5.57 4.60
N LEU A 162 17.45 5.24 3.73
CA LEU A 162 18.71 4.56 4.08
C LEU A 162 19.88 5.52 4.33
N ARG A 163 19.67 6.83 4.21
CA ARG A 163 20.75 7.82 4.35
C ARG A 163 21.40 7.73 5.73
N LYS A 164 22.71 8.00 5.78
CA LYS A 164 23.49 7.96 7.04
C LYS A 164 23.03 8.98 8.07
N ASP A 165 22.45 10.08 7.63
CA ASP A 165 21.90 11.14 8.48
C ASP A 165 20.46 10.90 8.92
N GLU A 166 19.83 9.78 8.53
CA GLU A 166 18.50 9.42 9.02
C GLU A 166 18.55 9.05 10.51
N PRO A 167 17.93 9.84 11.41
CA PRO A 167 18.01 9.60 12.85
C PRO A 167 17.20 8.37 13.29
N SER A 168 16.13 8.03 12.58
CA SER A 168 15.23 6.95 12.96
C SER A 168 15.75 5.59 12.51
N ASN A 169 16.02 4.72 13.47
CA ASN A 169 16.32 3.31 13.20
C ASN A 169 15.13 2.56 12.59
N HIS A 170 13.89 2.98 12.90
CA HIS A 170 12.68 2.37 12.36
C HIS A 170 12.54 2.64 10.87
N ILE A 171 12.75 3.90 10.44
CA ILE A 171 12.77 4.29 9.03
C ILE A 171 13.87 3.55 8.28
N ARG A 172 15.09 3.49 8.84
CA ARG A 172 16.21 2.77 8.23
C ARG A 172 15.92 1.28 8.06
N LEU A 173 15.30 0.64 9.06
CA LEU A 173 14.92 -0.77 8.99
C LEU A 173 13.82 -1.00 7.94
N ALA A 174 12.78 -0.17 7.92
CA ALA A 174 11.72 -0.24 6.90
C ALA A 174 12.28 -0.05 5.49
N ALA A 175 13.20 0.90 5.32
CA ALA A 175 13.87 1.14 4.04
C ALA A 175 14.78 -0.02 3.65
N ALA A 176 15.54 -0.63 4.58
CA ALA A 176 16.37 -1.79 4.30
C ALA A 176 15.54 -3.01 3.85
N ASN A 177 14.41 -3.26 4.54
CA ASN A 177 13.49 -4.33 4.16
C ASN A 177 12.88 -4.06 2.78
N ALA A 178 12.46 -2.83 2.50
CA ALA A 178 11.94 -2.44 1.19
C ALA A 178 13.00 -2.57 0.09
N MET A 179 14.26 -2.23 0.38
CA MET A 179 15.39 -2.38 -0.54
C MET A 179 15.55 -3.85 -0.94
N MET A 180 15.56 -4.77 0.03
CA MET A 180 15.69 -6.21 -0.22
C MET A 180 14.59 -6.73 -1.16
N ASN A 181 13.35 -6.29 -0.98
CA ASN A 181 12.23 -6.65 -1.84
C ASN A 181 12.29 -6.00 -3.23
N SER A 182 12.98 -4.86 -3.37
CA SER A 182 13.11 -4.17 -4.66
C SER A 182 14.19 -4.76 -5.59
N LEU A 183 15.12 -5.55 -5.06
CA LEU A 183 16.29 -6.03 -5.81
C LEU A 183 15.94 -6.82 -7.08
N GLU A 184 14.83 -7.57 -7.05
CA GLU A 184 14.40 -8.43 -8.16
C GLU A 184 14.16 -7.64 -9.47
N PHE A 185 13.69 -6.40 -9.38
CA PHE A 185 13.34 -5.58 -10.55
C PHE A 185 14.28 -4.41 -10.82
N THR A 186 15.15 -4.11 -9.86
CA THR A 186 16.19 -3.09 -10.03
C THR A 186 17.34 -3.56 -10.91
N LYS A 187 17.42 -4.85 -11.26
CA LYS A 187 18.50 -5.42 -12.09
C LYS A 187 18.70 -4.69 -13.44
N GLU A 188 17.60 -4.31 -14.09
CA GLU A 188 17.63 -3.48 -15.32
C GLU A 188 17.98 -2.01 -15.04
N ASN A 189 17.62 -1.48 -13.86
CA ASN A 189 18.05 -0.15 -13.42
C ASN A 189 19.54 -0.09 -13.04
N PHE A 190 20.13 -1.19 -12.57
CA PHE A 190 21.57 -1.31 -12.30
C PHE A 190 22.39 -1.45 -13.58
N ASN A 191 21.83 -2.03 -14.65
CA ASN A 191 22.47 -2.13 -15.97
C ASN A 191 22.44 -0.82 -16.76
N ARG A 192 21.51 0.10 -16.44
CA ARG A 192 21.54 1.47 -16.95
C ARG A 192 22.46 2.30 -16.05
N GLU A 193 23.47 2.98 -16.62
CA GLU A 193 24.54 3.72 -15.93
C GLU A 193 24.10 4.80 -14.90
N VAL A 194 22.79 5.00 -14.69
CA VAL A 194 22.19 5.93 -13.72
C VAL A 194 22.48 5.52 -12.27
N CYS A 195 22.49 4.21 -11.95
CA CYS A 195 22.79 3.74 -10.58
C CYS A 195 24.26 3.96 -10.17
N SER A 196 25.20 3.93 -11.11
CA SER A 196 26.63 4.12 -10.81
C SER A 196 26.92 5.52 -10.26
N TRP A 197 26.24 6.55 -10.79
CA TRP A 197 26.34 7.91 -10.26
C TRP A 197 25.48 8.12 -9.00
N PHE A 198 24.32 7.46 -8.89
CA PHE A 198 23.42 7.60 -7.74
C PHE A 198 23.99 7.01 -6.44
N PHE A 199 24.74 5.91 -6.52
CA PHE A 199 25.44 5.33 -5.35
C PHE A 199 26.72 6.06 -4.98
N PHE A 200 27.33 6.82 -5.89
CA PHE A 200 28.58 7.55 -5.63
C PHE A 200 28.38 8.96 -5.04
N GLN A 201 27.14 9.45 -4.98
CA GLN A 201 26.82 10.79 -4.45
C GLN A 201 26.25 10.80 -3.02
N TRP A 202 26.17 9.65 -2.33
CA TRP A 202 25.66 9.52 -0.95
C TRP A 202 26.53 8.62 -0.06
#